data_AF-A0A410Q8S1-F1
#
_entry.id   AF-A0A410Q8S1-F1
#
_cell.length_a   1.000
_cell.length_b   1.000
_cell.length_c   1.000
_cell.angle_alpha   90.00
_cell.angle_beta   90.00
_cell.angle_gamma   90.00
#
_symmetry.space_group_name_H-M   'P 1'
#
loop_
_entity.id
_entity.type
_entity.pdbx_description
1 polymer ?
#
loop_
_entity_poly.entity_id
_entity_poly.type
_entity_poly.pdbx_seq_one_letter_code
_entity_poly.pdbx_strand_id
1 'polypeptide(L)'
;MSGCLIKGNVIIFKGIQKQEPKVTIRFNDSEFSYVSTSSFQSDDSVLNKSFELLPSIYCTIKKRWDDDIFTRYYNEYKDTNNFIKKLFITLSILIIKYRFNNQSVEIILEVRNKRDNIEILEGVFKNTTSRFKNKDESLYEKIENDKNESCYRGSDPRGMYVDTKKVFYPTTMGGGAGRCVVWDIFQTLDLMNTFKEDYKVFDVETMLEGSSYNEGILELCSNYGTCGYLLEKFKSDSYCTSEELYDQIELIEYKGHYFPHEGKHRVCIAKRFKIPKIYAKVTKSINIEKRQIDKDANSISIKNNYTRKIGENDILNAYYKVFRDIGLEDENVRYITEEGLSDAEVINYIEKTTKKSLLELSKEVAKKEKDDI
;
A
#
# COMPACT_ATOMS: atom_id res chain seq x y z
N MET A 1 -19.86 -11.30 -25.31
CA MET A 1 -18.61 -12.01 -24.96
C MET A 1 -18.06 -11.35 -23.72
N SER A 2 -18.04 -12.07 -22.61
CA SER A 2 -17.39 -11.63 -21.37
C SER A 2 -15.96 -12.14 -21.36
N GLY A 3 -15.01 -11.31 -20.92
CA GLY A 3 -13.63 -11.74 -20.78
C GLY A 3 -12.68 -10.61 -20.39
N CYS A 4 -11.58 -11.01 -19.76
CA CYS A 4 -10.45 -10.17 -19.41
C CYS A 4 -9.31 -10.37 -20.42
N LEU A 5 -8.73 -9.27 -20.90
CA LEU A 5 -7.51 -9.27 -21.70
C LEU A 5 -6.45 -8.47 -20.97
N ILE A 6 -5.31 -9.09 -20.69
CA ILE A 6 -4.14 -8.43 -20.11
C ILE A 6 -3.12 -8.23 -21.23
N LYS A 7 -2.70 -6.99 -21.48
CA LYS A 7 -1.66 -6.64 -22.45
C LYS A 7 -0.67 -5.66 -21.81
N GLY A 8 0.43 -6.19 -21.29
CA GLY A 8 1.38 -5.40 -20.52
C GLY A 8 0.70 -4.83 -19.28
N ASN A 9 0.72 -3.51 -19.14
CA ASN A 9 0.12 -2.78 -18.02
C ASN A 9 -1.34 -2.34 -18.25
N VAL A 10 -1.92 -2.72 -19.40
CA VAL A 10 -3.31 -2.43 -19.73
C VAL A 10 -4.16 -3.67 -19.55
N ILE A 11 -5.25 -3.54 -18.80
CA ILE A 11 -6.19 -4.60 -18.49
C ILE A 11 -7.56 -4.18 -18.97
N ILE A 12 -8.17 -5.00 -19.82
CA ILE A 12 -9.44 -4.70 -20.47
C ILE A 12 -10.47 -5.72 -20.02
N PHE A 13 -11.50 -5.25 -19.33
CA PHE A 13 -12.66 -6.04 -18.94
C PHE A 13 -13.81 -5.76 -19.89
N LYS A 14 -14.36 -6.80 -20.50
CA LYS A 14 -15.54 -6.71 -21.37
C LYS A 14 -16.69 -7.46 -20.74
N GLY A 15 -17.85 -6.81 -20.66
CA GLY A 15 -19.04 -7.39 -20.06
C GLY A 15 -20.33 -6.80 -20.62
N ILE A 16 -21.45 -7.28 -20.09
CA ILE A 16 -22.77 -6.72 -20.34
C ILE A 16 -23.22 -5.99 -19.07
N GLN A 17 -23.80 -4.79 -19.20
CA GLN A 17 -24.22 -3.96 -18.07
C GLN A 17 -25.06 -4.73 -17.03
N LYS A 18 -26.01 -5.56 -17.47
CA LYS A 18 -26.86 -6.40 -16.60
C LYS A 18 -26.08 -7.35 -15.69
N GLN A 19 -24.87 -7.72 -16.07
CA GLN A 19 -24.02 -8.64 -15.30
C GLN A 19 -23.21 -7.91 -14.23
N GLU A 20 -23.27 -6.58 -14.21
CA GLU A 20 -22.56 -5.73 -13.25
C GLU A 20 -21.08 -6.11 -13.12
N PRO A 21 -20.30 -6.02 -14.22
CA PRO A 21 -18.90 -6.43 -14.22
C PRO A 21 -18.17 -5.79 -13.04
N LYS A 22 -17.57 -6.66 -12.21
CA LYS A 22 -16.90 -6.27 -10.98
C LYS A 22 -15.39 -6.39 -11.14
N VAL A 23 -14.67 -5.32 -10.84
CA VAL A 23 -13.20 -5.33 -10.79
C VAL A 23 -12.78 -5.18 -9.34
N THR A 24 -11.87 -6.03 -8.88
CA THR A 24 -11.28 -5.89 -7.55
C THR A 24 -9.82 -5.50 -7.70
N ILE A 25 -9.43 -4.35 -7.16
CA ILE A 25 -8.06 -3.86 -7.14
C ILE A 25 -7.57 -3.96 -5.70
N ARG A 26 -6.54 -4.75 -5.46
CA ARG A 26 -5.76 -4.70 -4.24
C ARG A 26 -4.62 -3.73 -4.46
N PHE A 27 -4.57 -2.70 -3.63
CA PHE A 27 -3.55 -1.66 -3.67
C PHE A 27 -2.87 -1.68 -2.30
N ASN A 28 -1.63 -2.18 -2.28
CA ASN A 28 -0.93 -2.63 -1.07
C ASN A 28 -1.82 -3.59 -0.27
N ASP A 29 -2.12 -3.28 1.00
CA ASP A 29 -2.91 -4.14 1.88
C ASP A 29 -4.43 -3.93 1.79
N SER A 30 -4.87 -2.97 0.96
CA SER A 30 -6.27 -2.57 0.86
C SER A 30 -6.96 -3.11 -0.40
N GLU A 31 -8.20 -3.57 -0.25
CA GLU A 31 -8.99 -4.16 -1.35
C GLU A 31 -10.17 -3.26 -1.76
N PHE A 32 -10.19 -2.84 -3.03
CA PHE A 32 -11.21 -1.99 -3.64
C PHE A 32 -12.03 -2.79 -4.63
N SER A 33 -13.35 -2.79 -4.42
CA SER A 33 -14.31 -3.56 -5.22
C SER A 33 -15.20 -2.61 -6.02
N TYR A 34 -15.02 -2.58 -7.32
CA TYR A 34 -15.73 -1.70 -8.25
C TYR A 34 -16.83 -2.43 -8.97
N VAL A 35 -18.03 -1.86 -8.99
CA VAL A 35 -19.14 -2.35 -9.80
C VAL A 35 -19.45 -1.30 -10.86
N SER A 36 -19.49 -1.68 -12.14
CA SER A 36 -19.66 -0.75 -13.27
C SER A 36 -20.94 0.10 -13.25
N THR A 37 -21.88 -0.19 -12.35
CA THR A 37 -23.27 0.28 -12.41
C THR A 37 -23.64 1.35 -11.39
N SER A 38 -22.93 1.54 -10.28
CA SER A 38 -23.38 2.47 -9.22
C SER A 38 -22.38 3.54 -8.83
N SER A 39 -21.08 3.25 -8.85
CA SER A 39 -20.05 4.21 -8.44
C SER A 39 -19.57 5.17 -9.55
N PHE A 40 -19.84 4.86 -10.83
CA PHE A 40 -19.33 5.64 -11.98
C PHE A 40 -20.41 6.39 -12.77
N GLN A 41 -21.65 6.42 -12.28
CA GLN A 41 -22.81 6.96 -13.02
C GLN A 41 -23.19 8.40 -12.64
N SER A 42 -22.53 9.02 -11.66
CA SER A 42 -22.92 10.34 -11.19
C SER A 42 -22.44 11.49 -12.08
N ASP A 43 -21.57 11.24 -13.07
CA ASP A 43 -20.98 12.31 -13.86
C ASP A 43 -20.79 11.90 -15.33
N ASP A 44 -21.70 12.36 -16.20
CA ASP A 44 -21.65 12.16 -17.66
C ASP A 44 -20.32 12.62 -18.26
N SER A 45 -19.60 13.52 -17.58
CA SER A 45 -18.31 14.05 -17.98
C SER A 45 -17.16 13.03 -17.98
N VAL A 46 -17.33 11.89 -17.29
CA VAL A 46 -16.31 10.84 -17.09
C VAL A 46 -16.44 9.70 -18.11
N LEU A 47 -17.58 9.60 -18.80
CA LEU A 47 -17.78 8.58 -19.81
C LEU A 47 -16.85 8.80 -21.01
N ASN A 48 -16.23 7.70 -21.48
CA ASN A 48 -15.27 7.70 -22.59
C ASN A 48 -14.00 8.55 -22.39
N LYS A 49 -13.77 9.13 -21.20
CA LYS A 49 -12.53 9.80 -20.83
C LYS A 49 -11.76 8.99 -19.80
N SER A 50 -10.44 9.11 -19.85
CA SER A 50 -9.56 8.53 -18.86
C SER A 50 -9.53 9.42 -17.62
N PHE A 51 -9.63 8.83 -16.44
CA PHE A 51 -9.46 9.50 -15.15
C PHE A 51 -8.58 8.66 -14.23
N GLU A 52 -7.92 9.32 -13.30
CA GLU A 52 -7.08 8.65 -12.31
C GLU A 52 -7.97 8.09 -11.20
N LEU A 53 -7.95 6.76 -11.04
CA LEU A 53 -8.81 6.03 -10.11
C LEU A 53 -8.13 5.84 -8.75
N LEU A 54 -6.86 5.48 -8.80
CA LEU A 54 -5.92 5.33 -7.70
C LEU A 54 -4.58 5.92 -8.16
N PRO A 55 -3.61 6.18 -7.27
CA PRO A 55 -2.35 6.81 -7.64
C PRO A 55 -1.68 6.13 -8.85
N SER A 56 -1.63 6.84 -9.98
CA SER A 56 -1.14 6.36 -11.28
C SER A 56 -1.78 5.06 -11.80
N ILE A 57 -3.04 4.81 -11.43
CA ILE A 57 -3.91 3.81 -12.04
C ILE A 57 -5.06 4.54 -12.73
N TYR A 58 -5.08 4.49 -14.05
CA TYR A 58 -6.07 5.22 -14.84
C TYR A 58 -7.19 4.28 -15.29
N CYS A 59 -8.42 4.76 -15.21
CA CYS A 59 -9.61 4.03 -15.62
C CYS A 59 -10.29 4.75 -16.79
N THR A 60 -10.70 4.00 -17.79
CA THR A 60 -11.60 4.47 -18.85
C THR A 60 -12.78 3.54 -18.96
N ILE A 61 -14.00 4.09 -18.87
CA ILE A 61 -15.24 3.33 -19.04
C ILE A 61 -15.84 3.70 -20.39
N LYS A 62 -15.82 2.73 -21.31
CA LYS A 62 -16.47 2.87 -22.61
C LYS A 62 -17.87 2.30 -22.56
N LYS A 63 -18.86 3.18 -22.72
CA LYS A 63 -20.27 2.81 -22.91
C LYS A 63 -20.66 3.08 -24.36
N ARG A 64 -21.63 2.31 -24.85
CA ARG A 64 -22.08 2.42 -26.25
C ARG A 64 -23.28 3.35 -26.41
N TRP A 65 -24.00 3.67 -25.34
CA TRP A 65 -25.24 4.45 -25.37
C TRP A 65 -25.12 5.69 -24.47
N ASP A 66 -25.38 6.86 -25.04
CA ASP A 66 -25.59 8.13 -24.32
C ASP A 66 -27.04 8.19 -23.82
N ASP A 67 -27.22 8.60 -22.57
CA ASP A 67 -28.51 8.75 -21.87
C ASP A 67 -29.41 9.87 -22.45
N ASP A 68 -28.93 10.57 -23.47
CA ASP A 68 -29.57 11.76 -24.07
C ASP A 68 -30.97 11.47 -24.65
N ILE A 69 -31.19 10.25 -25.15
CA ILE A 69 -32.50 9.83 -25.68
C ILE A 69 -33.54 9.77 -24.55
N PHE A 70 -33.20 9.24 -23.39
CA PHE A 70 -34.14 9.12 -22.27
C PHE A 70 -34.55 10.49 -21.76
N THR A 71 -33.56 11.37 -21.52
CA THR A 71 -33.78 12.74 -21.03
C THR A 71 -34.64 13.55 -22.00
N ARG A 72 -34.38 13.42 -23.30
CA ARG A 72 -35.14 14.11 -24.35
C ARG A 72 -36.60 13.67 -24.40
N TYR A 73 -36.87 12.36 -24.41
CA TYR A 73 -38.24 11.84 -24.43
C TYR A 73 -38.98 12.00 -23.09
N TYR A 74 -38.29 11.93 -21.96
CA TYR A 74 -38.91 12.15 -20.67
C TYR A 74 -39.39 13.60 -20.53
N ASN A 75 -38.54 14.57 -20.84
CA ASN A 75 -38.87 15.99 -20.71
C ASN A 75 -39.96 16.46 -21.69
N GLU A 76 -39.96 15.93 -22.91
CA GLU A 76 -40.95 16.32 -23.94
C GLU A 76 -42.36 15.82 -23.62
N TYR A 77 -42.50 14.75 -22.80
CA TYR A 77 -43.79 14.07 -22.63
C TYR A 77 -44.24 13.85 -21.18
N LYS A 78 -43.50 14.32 -20.16
CA LYS A 78 -43.87 14.08 -18.74
C LYS A 78 -45.26 14.62 -18.37
N ASP A 79 -45.70 15.71 -19.02
CA ASP A 79 -46.93 16.44 -18.67
C ASP A 79 -48.13 16.08 -19.58
N THR A 80 -48.02 15.05 -20.44
CA THR A 80 -49.14 14.72 -21.35
C THR A 80 -50.22 13.87 -20.68
N ASN A 81 -51.48 14.26 -20.85
CA ASN A 81 -52.66 13.50 -20.38
C ASN A 81 -53.20 12.49 -21.42
N ASN A 82 -52.56 12.36 -22.57
CA ASN A 82 -53.02 11.46 -23.64
C ASN A 82 -52.54 10.02 -23.39
N PHE A 83 -53.49 9.08 -23.29
CA PHE A 83 -53.21 7.66 -23.05
C PHE A 83 -52.25 7.04 -24.08
N ILE A 84 -52.42 7.36 -25.37
CA ILE A 84 -51.55 6.85 -26.45
C ILE A 84 -50.12 7.35 -26.22
N LYS A 85 -49.96 8.65 -25.90
CA LYS A 85 -48.64 9.21 -25.59
C LYS A 85 -48.02 8.54 -24.35
N LYS A 86 -48.78 8.31 -23.27
CA LYS A 86 -48.30 7.58 -22.08
C LYS A 86 -47.87 6.14 -22.39
N LEU A 87 -48.60 5.43 -23.25
CA LEU A 87 -48.23 4.09 -23.69
C LEU A 87 -46.92 4.08 -24.46
N PHE A 88 -46.73 5.02 -25.41
CA PHE A 88 -45.48 5.19 -26.13
C PHE A 88 -44.31 5.52 -25.19
N ILE A 89 -44.49 6.42 -24.23
CA ILE A 89 -43.46 6.73 -23.22
C ILE A 89 -43.09 5.47 -22.45
N THR A 90 -44.07 4.72 -21.96
CA THR A 90 -43.82 3.50 -21.16
C THR A 90 -43.06 2.45 -21.96
N LEU A 91 -43.46 2.23 -23.23
CA LEU A 91 -42.73 1.34 -24.14
C LEU A 91 -41.31 1.82 -24.41
N SER A 92 -41.12 3.12 -24.64
CA SER A 92 -39.80 3.73 -24.81
C SER A 92 -38.92 3.52 -23.58
N ILE A 93 -39.45 3.72 -22.37
CA ILE A 93 -38.74 3.47 -21.11
C ILE A 93 -38.32 2.00 -21.00
N LEU A 94 -39.21 1.06 -21.33
CA LEU A 94 -38.91 -0.37 -21.30
C LEU A 94 -37.83 -0.75 -22.33
N ILE A 95 -37.92 -0.22 -23.55
CA ILE A 95 -36.91 -0.43 -24.61
C ILE A 95 -35.57 0.15 -24.19
N ILE A 96 -35.55 1.37 -23.63
CA ILE A 96 -34.35 2.03 -23.14
C ILE A 96 -33.74 1.21 -22.00
N LYS A 97 -34.53 0.80 -21.01
CA LYS A 97 -34.07 -0.04 -19.89
C LYS A 97 -33.53 -1.38 -20.37
N TYR A 98 -34.19 -2.01 -21.34
CA TYR A 98 -33.70 -3.24 -21.96
C TYR A 98 -32.37 -3.02 -22.70
N ARG A 99 -32.26 -1.96 -23.50
CA ARG A 99 -31.02 -1.61 -24.23
C ARG A 99 -29.89 -1.28 -23.27
N PHE A 100 -30.17 -0.46 -22.26
CA PHE A 100 -29.23 -0.09 -21.21
C PHE A 100 -28.68 -1.31 -20.50
N ASN A 101 -29.55 -2.25 -20.07
CA ASN A 101 -29.13 -3.47 -19.39
C ASN A 101 -28.34 -4.41 -20.31
N ASN A 102 -28.64 -4.45 -21.61
CA ASN A 102 -27.96 -5.34 -22.55
C ASN A 102 -26.80 -4.68 -23.30
N GLN A 103 -26.42 -3.44 -22.96
CA GLN A 103 -25.31 -2.78 -23.62
C GLN A 103 -23.97 -3.41 -23.22
N SER A 104 -23.05 -3.45 -24.17
CA SER A 104 -21.66 -3.82 -23.92
C SER A 104 -20.97 -2.71 -23.12
N VAL A 105 -20.28 -3.10 -22.06
CA VAL A 105 -19.42 -2.20 -21.27
C VAL A 105 -18.00 -2.70 -21.38
N GLU A 106 -17.07 -1.77 -21.58
CA GLU A 106 -15.64 -2.04 -21.57
C GLU A 106 -14.99 -1.14 -20.52
N ILE A 107 -14.34 -1.76 -19.53
CA ILE A 107 -13.53 -1.07 -18.51
C ILE A 107 -12.08 -1.31 -18.88
N ILE A 108 -11.34 -0.22 -19.06
CA ILE A 108 -9.91 -0.26 -19.37
C ILE A 108 -9.18 0.30 -18.16
N LEU A 109 -8.38 -0.53 -17.52
CA LEU A 109 -7.43 -0.11 -16.49
C LEU A 109 -6.04 -0.01 -17.09
N GLU A 110 -5.39 1.14 -16.94
CA GLU A 110 -3.99 1.35 -17.27
C GLU A 110 -3.21 1.54 -15.98
N VAL A 111 -2.43 0.53 -15.60
CA VAL A 111 -1.61 0.56 -14.38
C VAL A 111 -0.27 1.18 -14.73
N ARG A 112 -0.07 2.47 -14.43
CA ARG A 112 1.23 3.12 -14.62
C ARG A 112 2.08 3.11 -13.35
N ASN A 113 1.46 2.92 -12.19
CA ASN A 113 2.16 2.79 -10.92
C ASN A 113 3.07 1.55 -10.93
N LYS A 114 4.37 1.78 -10.85
CA LYS A 114 5.44 0.76 -10.76
C LYS A 114 6.00 0.63 -9.35
N ARG A 115 5.62 1.52 -8.43
CA ARG A 115 6.17 1.60 -7.06
C ARG A 115 5.45 0.65 -6.10
N ASP A 116 4.13 0.79 -6.03
CA ASP A 116 3.27 0.15 -5.03
C ASP A 116 2.89 -1.27 -5.46
N ASN A 117 2.49 -2.13 -4.52
CA ASN A 117 2.06 -3.49 -4.83
C ASN A 117 0.59 -3.48 -5.28
N ILE A 118 0.34 -3.82 -6.55
CA ILE A 118 -0.98 -3.78 -7.16
C ILE A 118 -1.35 -5.16 -7.66
N GLU A 119 -2.41 -5.72 -7.10
CA GLU A 119 -3.04 -6.93 -7.63
C GLU A 119 -4.43 -6.62 -8.19
N ILE A 120 -4.70 -7.01 -9.44
CA ILE A 120 -6.04 -6.86 -10.01
C ILE A 120 -6.65 -8.25 -10.17
N LEU A 121 -7.81 -8.44 -9.53
CA LEU A 121 -8.60 -9.65 -9.53
C LEU A 121 -9.93 -9.40 -10.23
N GLU A 122 -10.23 -10.20 -11.25
CA GLU A 122 -11.55 -10.19 -11.88
C GLU A 122 -12.57 -10.84 -10.94
N GLY A 123 -13.60 -10.08 -10.56
CA GLY A 123 -14.74 -10.57 -9.81
C GLY A 123 -15.92 -10.77 -10.73
N VAL A 124 -16.45 -11.99 -10.81
CA VAL A 124 -17.73 -12.32 -11.47
C VAL A 124 -17.70 -12.37 -13.00
N PHE A 125 -16.78 -13.17 -13.56
CA PHE A 125 -17.11 -14.01 -14.71
C PHE A 125 -16.63 -15.43 -14.41
N LYS A 126 -17.58 -16.37 -14.36
CA LYS A 126 -17.42 -17.78 -13.96
C LYS A 126 -15.97 -18.31 -14.05
N ASN A 127 -15.38 -18.60 -12.88
CA ASN A 127 -14.20 -19.45 -12.67
C ASN A 127 -12.85 -19.02 -13.29
N THR A 128 -12.68 -17.79 -13.74
CA THR A 128 -11.35 -17.24 -14.08
C THR A 128 -11.05 -16.00 -13.26
N THR A 129 -10.25 -16.16 -12.20
CA THR A 129 -9.53 -15.04 -11.60
C THR A 129 -8.27 -14.80 -12.42
N SER A 130 -8.37 -13.99 -13.48
CA SER A 130 -7.18 -13.36 -14.02
C SER A 130 -6.56 -12.50 -12.92
N ARG A 131 -5.27 -12.74 -12.63
CA ARG A 131 -4.49 -12.00 -11.64
C ARG A 131 -3.39 -11.26 -12.39
N PHE A 132 -3.41 -9.93 -12.29
CA PHE A 132 -2.27 -9.08 -12.65
C PHE A 132 -1.54 -8.70 -11.37
N LYS A 133 -0.20 -8.76 -11.37
CA LYS A 133 0.68 -8.16 -10.35
C LYS A 133 1.66 -7.23 -11.06
N ASN A 134 1.83 -5.99 -10.61
CA ASN A 134 2.75 -5.03 -11.22
C ASN A 134 4.20 -5.16 -10.71
N LYS A 135 4.40 -5.80 -9.55
CA LYS A 135 5.70 -5.98 -8.91
C LYS A 135 5.88 -7.43 -8.44
N ASP A 136 7.12 -7.91 -8.47
CA ASP A 136 7.50 -9.16 -7.83
C ASP A 136 7.62 -8.95 -6.32
N GLU A 137 7.24 -9.98 -5.55
CA GLU A 137 7.38 -9.96 -4.09
C GLU A 137 8.84 -9.74 -3.68
N SER A 138 9.05 -8.91 -2.65
CA SER A 138 10.37 -8.64 -2.09
C SER A 138 10.99 -9.91 -1.50
N LEU A 139 12.31 -9.93 -1.26
CA LEU A 139 12.94 -11.07 -0.59
C LEU A 139 12.36 -11.29 0.82
N TYR A 140 12.08 -10.19 1.53
CA TYR A 140 11.44 -10.22 2.84
C TYR A 140 10.05 -10.85 2.74
N GLU A 141 9.18 -10.35 1.86
CA GLU A 141 7.81 -10.85 1.65
C GLU A 141 7.78 -12.32 1.26
N LYS A 142 8.64 -12.73 0.31
CA LYS A 142 8.75 -14.13 -0.12
C LYS A 142 9.05 -15.06 1.04
N ILE A 143 10.01 -14.67 1.88
CA ILE A 143 10.45 -15.49 3.02
C ILE A 143 9.43 -15.45 4.16
N GLU A 144 8.79 -14.30 4.41
CA GLU A 144 7.75 -14.18 5.43
C GLU A 144 6.48 -14.96 5.07
N ASN A 145 6.03 -14.89 3.81
CA ASN A 145 4.89 -15.67 3.31
C ASN A 145 5.16 -17.18 3.43
N ASP A 146 6.32 -17.63 2.97
CA ASP A 146 6.75 -19.02 3.08
C ASP A 146 6.87 -19.49 4.54
N LYS A 147 7.36 -18.61 5.44
CA LYS A 147 7.37 -18.87 6.89
C LYS A 147 5.96 -18.98 7.47
N ASN A 148 5.02 -18.12 7.06
CA ASN A 148 3.63 -18.12 7.54
C ASN A 148 2.83 -19.34 7.05
N GLU A 149 3.13 -19.85 5.85
CA GLU A 149 2.51 -21.06 5.30
C GLU A 149 3.12 -22.37 5.85
N SER A 150 4.34 -22.27 6.38
CA SER A 150 5.11 -23.37 6.95
C SER A 150 4.74 -23.65 8.41
N CYS A 151 4.78 -24.91 8.82
CA CYS A 151 4.72 -25.28 10.23
C CYS A 151 6.13 -25.44 10.78
N TYR A 152 6.47 -24.65 11.80
CA TYR A 152 7.78 -24.69 12.43
C TYR A 152 7.70 -24.71 13.96
N ARG A 153 8.75 -25.23 14.60
CA ARG A 153 9.01 -25.06 16.03
C ARG A 153 10.32 -24.31 16.22
N GLY A 154 10.33 -23.37 17.15
CA GLY A 154 11.55 -22.68 17.56
C GLY A 154 12.50 -23.64 18.29
N SER A 155 13.79 -23.61 17.93
CA SER A 155 14.85 -24.23 18.73
C SER A 155 15.07 -23.45 20.02
N ASP A 156 15.87 -24.00 20.94
CA ASP A 156 16.41 -23.20 22.04
C ASP A 156 17.28 -22.06 21.48
N PRO A 157 17.19 -20.82 22.02
CA PRO A 157 18.00 -19.70 21.57
C PRO A 157 19.50 -19.96 21.77
N ARG A 158 20.32 -19.66 20.76
CA ARG A 158 21.78 -19.77 20.84
C ARG A 158 22.46 -18.45 20.54
N GLY A 159 23.34 -18.01 21.44
CA GLY A 159 24.14 -16.80 21.25
C GLY A 159 25.23 -16.99 20.19
N MET A 160 25.24 -16.18 19.14
CA MET A 160 26.25 -16.21 18.08
C MET A 160 26.40 -14.85 17.38
N TYR A 161 27.53 -14.67 16.69
CA TYR A 161 27.71 -13.54 15.77
C TYR A 161 27.01 -13.81 14.44
N VAL A 162 26.15 -12.89 14.04
CA VAL A 162 25.36 -12.94 12.80
C VAL A 162 25.83 -11.86 11.84
N ASP A 163 25.93 -12.20 10.55
CA ASP A 163 26.19 -11.24 9.47
C ASP A 163 24.98 -10.32 9.30
N THR A 164 25.18 -9.03 9.55
CA THR A 164 24.14 -7.99 9.51
C THR A 164 23.46 -7.88 8.14
N LYS A 165 24.13 -8.29 7.05
CA LYS A 165 23.54 -8.29 5.70
C LYS A 165 22.39 -9.30 5.55
N LYS A 166 22.36 -10.35 6.39
CA LYS A 166 21.32 -11.38 6.37
C LYS A 166 20.15 -11.07 7.31
N VAL A 167 20.28 -10.01 8.12
CA VAL A 167 19.25 -9.56 9.05
C VAL A 167 18.37 -8.55 8.33
N PHE A 168 17.05 -8.72 8.37
CA PHE A 168 16.12 -7.75 7.79
C PHE A 168 16.03 -6.48 8.63
N TYR A 169 15.53 -5.39 8.03
CA TYR A 169 15.16 -4.23 8.83
C TYR A 169 13.95 -4.61 9.72
N PRO A 170 13.81 -4.01 10.91
CA PRO A 170 12.64 -4.26 11.73
C PRO A 170 11.36 -3.70 11.11
N THR A 171 10.27 -4.47 11.13
CA THR A 171 8.92 -4.03 10.71
C THR A 171 8.16 -3.26 11.80
N THR A 172 8.73 -3.19 13.01
CA THR A 172 8.20 -2.43 14.15
C THR A 172 9.36 -1.89 14.99
N MET A 173 9.12 -0.85 15.79
CA MET A 173 10.10 -0.36 16.76
C MET A 173 9.48 -0.33 18.16
N GLY A 174 10.26 -0.69 19.17
CA GLY A 174 9.85 -0.58 20.57
C GLY A 174 9.76 0.89 21.01
N GLY A 175 8.69 1.26 21.72
CA GLY A 175 8.54 2.57 22.36
C GLY A 175 8.01 3.71 21.49
N GLY A 176 7.60 3.44 20.24
CA GLY A 176 6.92 4.41 19.37
C GLY A 176 7.78 5.56 18.85
N ALA A 177 7.14 6.53 18.19
CA ALA A 177 7.79 7.63 17.49
C ALA A 177 8.64 8.54 18.39
N GLY A 178 8.21 8.78 19.64
CA GLY A 178 8.92 9.66 20.58
C GLY A 178 10.31 9.20 21.01
N ARG A 179 10.77 8.01 20.59
CA ARG A 179 12.12 7.49 20.89
C ARG A 179 13.03 7.40 19.66
N CYS A 180 12.52 7.64 18.46
CA CYS A 180 13.27 7.53 17.22
C CYS A 180 13.11 8.81 16.39
N VAL A 181 14.18 9.61 16.29
CA VAL A 181 14.16 10.87 15.52
C VAL A 181 13.75 10.66 14.06
N VAL A 182 14.11 9.52 13.44
CA VAL A 182 13.70 9.22 12.07
C VAL A 182 12.20 8.98 11.97
N TRP A 183 11.64 8.20 12.90
CA TRP A 183 10.21 7.95 12.95
C TRP A 183 9.46 9.27 13.16
N ASP A 184 9.91 10.09 14.10
CA ASP A 184 9.32 11.40 14.39
C ASP A 184 9.26 12.31 13.16
N ILE A 185 10.35 12.38 12.38
CA ILE A 185 10.40 13.14 11.12
C ILE A 185 9.33 12.62 10.14
N PHE A 186 9.31 11.32 9.87
CA PHE A 186 8.39 10.75 8.88
C PHE A 186 6.93 10.82 9.33
N GLN A 187 6.67 10.69 10.63
CA GLN A 187 5.34 10.86 11.19
C GLN A 187 4.86 12.31 11.13
N THR A 188 5.73 13.28 11.44
CA THR A 188 5.42 14.71 11.34
C THR A 188 5.11 15.12 9.90
N LEU A 189 5.74 14.46 8.92
CA LEU A 189 5.50 14.69 7.50
C LEU A 189 4.32 13.86 6.93
N ASP A 190 3.60 13.11 7.77
CA ASP A 190 2.51 12.19 7.35
C ASP A 190 2.97 11.17 6.29
N LEU A 191 4.27 10.84 6.24
CA LEU A 191 4.85 9.86 5.31
C LEU A 191 4.66 8.41 5.81
N MET A 192 4.38 8.23 7.10
CA MET A 192 4.09 6.93 7.73
C MET A 192 2.62 6.73 8.11
N ASN A 193 1.87 7.84 8.16
CA ASN A 193 0.47 7.85 8.50
C ASN A 193 -0.28 8.34 7.29
N THR A 194 -1.24 7.58 6.81
CA THR A 194 -2.24 8.16 5.92
C THR A 194 -3.54 7.49 6.26
N PHE A 195 -4.31 8.12 7.13
CA PHE A 195 -5.71 7.81 7.40
C PHE A 195 -6.04 6.32 7.69
N LYS A 196 -6.28 5.97 8.97
CA LYS A 196 -6.97 4.73 9.37
C LYS A 196 -6.40 3.42 8.78
N GLU A 197 -5.08 3.21 8.91
CA GLU A 197 -4.41 1.93 8.64
C GLU A 197 -4.40 1.41 7.19
N ASP A 198 -5.12 2.04 6.25
CA ASP A 198 -5.40 1.46 4.93
C ASP A 198 -4.40 1.86 3.82
N TYR A 199 -3.67 2.98 3.95
CA TYR A 199 -2.57 3.33 3.04
C TYR A 199 -1.38 3.95 3.79
N LYS A 200 -0.16 3.62 3.37
CA LYS A 200 1.09 4.16 3.91
C LYS A 200 2.06 4.41 2.76
N VAL A 201 2.65 5.61 2.69
CA VAL A 201 3.74 5.87 1.72
C VAL A 201 4.96 5.04 2.10
N PHE A 202 5.32 5.04 3.38
CA PHE A 202 6.36 4.18 3.96
C PHE A 202 5.79 3.41 5.15
N ASP A 203 5.99 2.10 5.18
CA ASP A 203 5.92 1.33 6.43
C ASP A 203 7.20 1.53 7.25
N VAL A 204 7.27 0.88 8.42
CA VAL A 204 8.45 1.02 9.30
C VAL A 204 9.70 0.46 8.65
N GLU A 205 9.62 -0.68 7.96
CA GLU A 205 10.78 -1.33 7.37
C GLU A 205 11.35 -0.47 6.24
N THR A 206 10.50 -0.09 5.29
CA THR A 206 10.82 0.76 4.14
C THR A 206 11.29 2.16 4.54
N MET A 207 10.70 2.76 5.59
CA MET A 207 11.23 3.99 6.18
C MET A 207 12.67 3.76 6.66
N LEU A 208 12.92 2.71 7.44
CA LEU A 208 14.22 2.46 8.03
C LEU A 208 15.28 2.16 6.96
N GLU A 209 14.93 1.37 5.95
CA GLU A 209 15.79 1.02 4.84
C GLU A 209 16.05 2.22 3.93
N GLY A 210 14.99 2.88 3.44
CA GLY A 210 15.10 4.02 2.52
C GLY A 210 15.92 5.15 3.11
N SER A 211 15.69 5.48 4.38
CA SER A 211 16.44 6.54 5.08
C SER A 211 17.85 6.12 5.50
N SER A 212 18.25 4.85 5.35
CA SER A 212 19.60 4.39 5.73
C SER A 212 20.70 4.89 4.80
N TYR A 213 20.33 5.43 3.64
CA TYR A 213 21.24 6.00 2.65
C TYR A 213 21.36 7.53 2.73
N ASN A 214 20.52 8.18 3.54
CA ASN A 214 20.50 9.64 3.65
C ASN A 214 21.53 10.11 4.69
N GLU A 215 22.54 10.88 4.23
CA GLU A 215 23.66 11.33 5.07
C GLU A 215 23.20 12.21 6.25
N GLY A 216 22.25 13.11 6.04
CA GLY A 216 21.71 13.96 7.09
C GLY A 216 20.99 13.16 8.18
N ILE A 217 20.22 12.13 7.80
CA ILE A 217 19.57 11.23 8.75
C ILE A 217 20.60 10.38 9.50
N LEU A 218 21.64 9.90 8.84
CA LEU A 218 22.72 9.15 9.49
C LEU A 218 23.45 10.02 10.51
N GLU A 219 23.74 11.28 10.17
CA GLU A 219 24.35 12.24 11.10
C GLU A 219 23.46 12.46 12.32
N LEU A 220 22.17 12.72 12.13
CA LEU A 220 21.19 12.86 13.21
C LEU A 220 21.18 11.63 14.12
N CYS A 221 21.11 10.43 13.54
CA CYS A 221 21.12 9.20 14.32
C CYS A 221 22.43 9.04 15.10
N SER A 222 23.58 9.37 14.50
CA SER A 222 24.88 9.20 15.16
C SER A 222 25.04 10.11 16.39
N ASN A 223 24.35 11.25 16.40
CA ASN A 223 24.41 12.25 17.45
C ASN A 223 23.23 12.17 18.45
N TYR A 224 22.23 11.32 18.18
CA TYR A 224 21.04 11.20 19.03
C TYR A 224 21.30 10.25 20.21
N GLY A 225 21.12 10.74 21.45
CA GLY A 225 21.52 10.09 22.71
C GLY A 225 21.68 8.57 22.68
N THR A 226 20.57 7.82 22.64
CA THR A 226 20.59 6.34 22.68
C THR A 226 21.22 5.73 21.43
N CYS A 227 20.97 6.30 20.24
CA CYS A 227 21.51 5.82 18.96
C CYS A 227 23.04 5.94 18.92
N GLY A 228 23.56 7.12 19.27
CA GLY A 228 24.99 7.41 19.31
C GLY A 228 25.71 6.54 20.34
N TYR A 229 25.13 6.37 21.53
CA TYR A 229 25.66 5.46 22.54
C TYR A 229 25.77 4.01 22.04
N LEU A 230 24.74 3.49 21.37
CA LEU A 230 24.76 2.14 20.79
C LEU A 230 25.78 2.02 19.66
N LEU A 231 25.90 3.05 18.81
CA LEU A 231 26.88 3.09 17.74
C LEU A 231 28.31 3.02 18.28
N GLU A 232 28.63 3.79 19.32
CA GLU A 232 29.95 3.75 19.95
C GLU A 232 30.23 2.40 20.61
N LYS A 233 29.21 1.75 21.19
CA LYS A 233 29.34 0.37 21.68
C LYS A 233 29.69 -0.63 20.57
N PHE A 234 29.04 -0.53 19.41
CA PHE A 234 29.38 -1.37 18.26
C PHE A 234 30.78 -1.10 17.71
N LYS A 235 31.19 0.17 17.62
CA LYS A 235 32.53 0.54 17.12
C LYS A 235 33.67 0.13 18.06
N SER A 236 33.42 0.19 19.37
CA SER A 236 34.41 -0.16 20.41
C SER A 236 34.43 -1.65 20.75
N ASP A 237 33.61 -2.48 20.08
CA ASP A 237 33.40 -3.90 20.37
C ASP A 237 33.03 -4.18 21.84
N SER A 238 32.43 -3.18 22.50
CA SER A 238 31.99 -3.25 23.90
C SER A 238 30.53 -3.68 24.04
N TYR A 239 29.81 -3.79 22.91
CA TYR A 239 28.51 -4.46 22.87
C TYR A 239 28.71 -5.97 23.05
N CYS A 240 28.63 -6.44 24.29
CA CYS A 240 29.04 -7.80 24.66
C CYS A 240 27.91 -8.64 25.28
N THR A 241 28.20 -9.92 25.41
CA THR A 241 27.31 -11.02 25.84
C THR A 241 26.81 -10.92 27.29
N SER A 242 27.30 -9.94 28.06
CA SER A 242 27.00 -9.77 29.49
C SER A 242 25.93 -8.71 29.79
N GLU A 243 25.37 -8.03 28.79
CA GLU A 243 24.19 -7.19 29.01
C GLU A 243 23.02 -8.07 29.49
N GLU A 244 22.23 -7.54 30.44
CA GLU A 244 21.07 -8.24 31.02
C GLU A 244 20.19 -8.81 29.90
N LEU A 245 19.51 -9.93 30.18
CA LEU A 245 18.64 -10.64 29.23
C LEU A 245 17.72 -9.71 28.40
N TYR A 246 17.29 -8.59 28.98
CA TYR A 246 16.39 -7.60 28.38
C TYR A 246 17.03 -6.71 27.31
N ASP A 247 18.36 -6.61 27.26
CA ASP A 247 19.06 -5.71 26.34
C ASP A 247 19.68 -6.42 25.12
N GLN A 248 19.59 -7.74 25.04
CA GLN A 248 20.19 -8.50 23.95
C GLN A 248 19.37 -8.40 22.65
N ILE A 249 20.04 -8.54 21.51
CA ILE A 249 19.38 -8.70 20.21
C ILE A 249 18.92 -10.15 20.11
N GLU A 250 17.64 -10.35 19.83
CA GLU A 250 17.07 -11.67 19.58
C GLU A 250 16.58 -11.75 18.14
N LEU A 251 16.98 -12.81 17.45
CA LEU A 251 16.68 -13.04 16.04
C LEU A 251 16.01 -14.40 15.85
N ILE A 252 15.04 -14.45 14.93
CA ILE A 252 14.45 -15.69 14.44
C ILE A 252 15.10 -16.00 13.10
N GLU A 253 15.78 -17.15 13.00
CA GLU A 253 16.37 -17.62 11.75
C GLU A 253 15.37 -18.47 10.97
N TYR A 254 15.23 -18.18 9.68
CA TYR A 254 14.44 -18.96 8.74
C TYR A 254 15.13 -18.95 7.37
N LYS A 255 15.44 -20.15 6.85
CA LYS A 255 16.12 -20.37 5.55
C LYS A 255 17.38 -19.50 5.35
N GLY A 256 18.17 -19.30 6.40
CA GLY A 256 19.42 -18.56 6.39
C GLY A 256 19.29 -17.03 6.53
N HIS A 257 18.06 -16.52 6.69
CA HIS A 257 17.75 -15.12 6.92
C HIS A 257 17.24 -14.89 8.35
N TYR A 258 17.40 -13.67 8.86
CA TYR A 258 17.15 -13.36 10.26
C TYR A 258 16.13 -12.24 10.42
N PHE A 259 15.07 -12.53 11.19
CA PHE A 259 14.01 -11.59 11.52
C PHE A 259 14.24 -11.02 12.93
N PRO A 260 14.29 -9.68 13.09
CA PRO A 260 14.44 -9.06 14.41
C PRO A 260 13.23 -9.32 15.31
N HIS A 261 13.43 -10.00 16.44
CA HIS A 261 12.40 -10.21 17.46
C HIS A 261 12.54 -9.14 18.57
N GLU A 262 13.70 -9.10 19.23
CA GLU A 262 14.06 -8.12 20.25
C GLU A 262 15.35 -7.36 19.89
N GLY A 263 15.54 -6.19 20.50
CA GLY A 263 16.68 -5.31 20.18
C GLY A 263 16.56 -4.63 18.82
N LYS A 264 15.34 -4.40 18.33
CA LYS A 264 15.03 -3.83 16.99
C LYS A 264 15.79 -2.54 16.69
N HIS A 265 15.88 -1.63 17.67
CA HIS A 265 16.63 -0.38 17.51
C HIS A 265 18.14 -0.61 17.35
N ARG A 266 18.70 -1.60 18.05
CA ARG A 266 20.11 -1.99 17.93
C ARG A 266 20.41 -2.57 16.55
N VAL A 267 19.51 -3.42 16.04
CA VAL A 267 19.58 -3.93 14.65
C VAL A 267 19.54 -2.78 13.64
N CYS A 268 18.62 -1.82 13.82
CA CYS A 268 18.51 -0.65 12.96
C CYS A 268 19.83 0.14 12.90
N ILE A 269 20.44 0.46 14.05
CA ILE A 269 21.74 1.14 14.11
C ILE A 269 22.83 0.31 13.45
N ALA A 270 22.93 -0.98 13.77
CA ALA A 270 23.93 -1.86 13.16
C ALA A 270 23.83 -1.88 11.62
N LYS A 271 22.61 -1.96 11.07
CA LYS A 271 22.37 -1.94 9.62
C LYS A 271 22.71 -0.58 8.99
N ARG A 272 22.21 0.52 9.54
CA ARG A 272 22.44 1.89 9.04
C ARG A 272 23.92 2.24 8.95
N PHE A 273 24.67 1.90 10.00
CA PHE A 273 26.10 2.18 10.09
C PHE A 273 26.97 1.03 9.57
N LYS A 274 26.38 0.07 8.86
CA LYS A 274 27.08 -1.02 8.15
C LYS A 274 28.02 -1.84 9.05
N ILE A 275 27.62 -2.06 10.32
CA ILE A 275 28.34 -2.92 11.25
C ILE A 275 28.33 -4.35 10.70
N PRO A 276 29.50 -4.98 10.40
CA PRO A 276 29.53 -6.23 9.64
C PRO A 276 28.86 -7.40 10.33
N LYS A 277 28.98 -7.48 11.66
CA LYS A 277 28.44 -8.57 12.47
C LYS A 277 27.91 -8.04 13.79
N ILE A 278 26.86 -8.65 14.29
CA ILE A 278 26.28 -8.38 15.61
C ILE A 278 26.17 -9.66 16.41
N TYR A 279 26.39 -9.58 17.73
CA TYR A 279 26.07 -10.68 18.62
C TYR A 279 24.56 -10.71 18.90
N ALA A 280 23.95 -11.88 18.73
CA ALA A 280 22.52 -12.08 18.93
C ALA A 280 22.20 -13.47 19.47
N LYS A 281 21.09 -13.59 20.19
CA LYS A 281 20.45 -14.87 20.49
C LYS A 281 19.57 -15.28 19.32
N VAL A 282 19.91 -16.41 18.71
CA VAL A 282 19.24 -16.91 17.51
C VAL A 282 18.36 -18.11 17.86
N THR A 283 17.07 -17.98 17.59
CA THR A 283 16.08 -19.06 17.61
C THR A 283 15.90 -19.56 16.19
N LYS A 284 16.24 -20.82 15.91
CA LYS A 284 16.08 -21.39 14.56
C LYS A 284 14.67 -21.93 14.36
N SER A 285 14.10 -21.68 13.19
CA SER A 285 12.82 -22.26 12.78
C SER A 285 13.06 -23.67 12.24
N ILE A 286 12.68 -24.68 13.02
CA ILE A 286 12.81 -26.10 12.62
C ILE A 286 11.49 -26.52 11.98
N ASN A 287 11.54 -26.88 10.69
CA ASN A 287 10.37 -27.41 9.98
C ASN A 287 9.86 -28.68 10.67
N ILE A 288 8.55 -28.72 10.89
CA ILE A 288 7.88 -29.94 11.34
C ILE A 288 6.99 -30.41 10.20
N GLU A 289 6.99 -31.72 9.93
CA GLU A 289 5.99 -32.31 9.05
C GLU A 289 4.59 -31.93 9.54
N LYS A 290 3.73 -31.46 8.62
CA LYS A 290 2.31 -31.24 8.89
C LYS A 290 1.67 -32.58 9.27
N ARG A 291 1.78 -33.01 10.53
CA ARG A 291 0.78 -33.92 11.10
C ARG A 291 -0.54 -33.18 11.01
N GLN A 292 -1.61 -33.90 10.65
CA GLN A 292 -2.98 -33.37 10.66
C GLN A 292 -3.27 -32.81 12.05
N ILE A 293 -2.98 -31.52 12.23
CA ILE A 293 -3.43 -30.75 13.38
C ILE A 293 -4.89 -30.45 13.04
N ASP A 294 -5.77 -30.93 13.91
CA ASP A 294 -7.20 -30.70 13.82
C ASP A 294 -7.49 -29.23 13.52
N LYS A 295 -8.42 -29.02 12.59
CA LYS A 295 -8.88 -27.72 12.07
C LYS A 295 -9.69 -26.91 13.11
N ASP A 296 -9.33 -26.95 14.38
CA ASP A 296 -10.07 -26.28 15.46
C ASP A 296 -9.31 -25.14 16.15
N ALA A 297 -8.18 -24.72 15.59
CA ALA A 297 -7.63 -23.40 15.86
C ALA A 297 -7.82 -22.50 14.65
N ASN A 298 -9.09 -22.20 14.32
CA ASN A 298 -9.38 -20.95 13.64
C ASN A 298 -8.88 -19.84 14.57
N SER A 299 -7.65 -19.36 14.36
CA SER A 299 -7.27 -18.04 14.85
C SER A 299 -8.31 -17.09 14.29
N ILE A 300 -9.23 -16.66 15.16
CA ILE A 300 -10.12 -15.56 14.87
C ILE A 300 -9.18 -14.37 14.69
N SER A 301 -8.76 -14.13 13.44
CA SER A 301 -8.31 -12.80 13.08
C SER A 301 -9.53 -11.93 13.27
N ILE A 302 -9.56 -11.19 14.38
CA ILE A 302 -10.47 -10.08 14.52
C ILE A 302 -9.97 -9.05 13.50
N LYS A 303 -10.34 -9.23 12.23
CA LYS A 303 -10.42 -8.10 11.32
C LYS A 303 -11.47 -7.21 11.94
N ASN A 304 -11.02 -6.11 12.55
CA ASN A 304 -11.91 -5.07 13.06
C ASN A 304 -12.81 -4.63 11.91
N ASN A 305 -14.02 -5.19 11.86
CA ASN A 305 -15.06 -4.87 10.89
C ASN A 305 -15.72 -3.51 11.23
N TYR A 306 -14.90 -2.49 11.47
CA TYR A 306 -15.33 -1.10 11.53
C TYR A 306 -14.82 -0.34 10.29
N THR A 307 -14.96 -0.94 9.11
CA THR A 307 -14.74 -0.24 7.85
C THR A 307 -15.95 0.62 7.55
N ARG A 308 -15.88 1.87 8.01
CA ARG A 308 -16.52 2.97 7.26
C ARG A 308 -15.95 2.83 5.84
N LYS A 309 -16.78 2.51 4.84
CA LYS A 309 -16.34 2.30 3.44
C LYS A 309 -15.50 3.49 3.01
N ILE A 310 -14.17 3.33 2.95
CA ILE A 310 -13.26 4.32 2.38
C ILE A 310 -13.46 4.22 0.86
N GLY A 311 -13.75 5.36 0.24
CA GLY A 311 -13.88 5.45 -1.20
C GLY A 311 -12.51 5.61 -1.85
N GLU A 312 -12.44 5.36 -3.15
CA GLU A 312 -11.22 5.51 -3.92
C GLU A 312 -10.69 6.94 -3.92
N ASN A 313 -11.61 7.89 -4.04
CA ASN A 313 -11.31 9.31 -3.99
C ASN A 313 -10.68 9.70 -2.65
N ASP A 314 -11.04 9.03 -1.55
CA ASP A 314 -10.44 9.32 -0.25
C ASP A 314 -8.95 8.94 -0.26
N ILE A 315 -8.60 7.82 -0.89
CA ILE A 315 -7.21 7.34 -0.98
C ILE A 315 -6.41 8.15 -1.97
N LEU A 316 -6.96 8.40 -3.15
CA LEU A 316 -6.30 9.25 -4.14
C LEU A 316 -6.01 10.62 -3.54
N ASN A 317 -7.00 11.25 -2.92
CA ASN A 317 -6.82 12.56 -2.29
C ASN A 317 -5.83 12.51 -1.13
N ALA A 318 -5.90 11.48 -0.28
CA ALA A 318 -4.96 11.31 0.83
C ALA A 318 -3.51 11.14 0.34
N TYR A 319 -3.31 10.32 -0.69
CA TYR A 319 -1.99 10.07 -1.29
C TYR A 319 -1.36 11.37 -1.78
N TYR A 320 -2.06 12.12 -2.62
CA TYR A 320 -1.54 13.39 -3.14
C TYR A 320 -1.42 14.47 -2.05
N LYS A 321 -2.31 14.46 -1.06
CA LYS A 321 -2.27 15.43 0.04
C LYS A 321 -0.96 15.35 0.82
N VAL A 322 -0.48 14.16 1.18
CA VAL A 322 0.80 13.99 1.90
C VAL A 322 1.94 14.72 1.20
N PHE A 323 2.05 14.51 -0.11
CA PHE A 323 3.11 15.14 -0.90
C PHE A 323 2.90 16.65 -1.10
N ARG A 324 1.66 17.11 -1.27
CA ARG A 324 1.35 18.54 -1.35
C ARG A 324 1.67 19.27 -0.05
N ASP A 325 1.39 18.66 1.10
CA ASP A 325 1.63 19.26 2.42
C ASP A 325 3.14 19.47 2.67
N ILE A 326 4.01 18.68 2.03
CA ILE A 326 5.47 18.83 2.05
C ILE A 326 6.02 19.62 0.84
N GLY A 327 5.16 20.14 -0.03
CA GLY A 327 5.53 21.06 -1.11
C GLY A 327 5.79 20.43 -2.49
N LEU A 328 5.31 19.22 -2.75
CA LEU A 328 5.35 18.58 -4.07
C LEU A 328 4.04 18.81 -4.83
N GLU A 329 4.14 19.17 -6.11
CA GLU A 329 2.99 19.20 -7.04
C GLU A 329 2.61 17.79 -7.51
N ASP A 330 1.36 17.61 -7.97
CA ASP A 330 0.82 16.31 -8.38
C ASP A 330 1.64 15.64 -9.50
N GLU A 331 2.27 16.41 -10.41
CA GLU A 331 3.17 15.89 -11.44
C GLU A 331 4.40 15.19 -10.86
N ASN A 332 4.95 15.71 -9.75
CA ASN A 332 6.09 15.11 -9.05
C ASN A 332 5.67 13.78 -8.41
N VAL A 333 4.45 13.73 -7.88
CA VAL A 333 3.87 12.53 -7.26
C VAL A 333 3.65 11.44 -8.31
N ARG A 334 3.10 11.79 -9.47
CA ARG A 334 2.99 10.87 -10.62
C ARG A 334 4.35 10.38 -11.09
N TYR A 335 5.36 11.24 -11.12
CA TYR A 335 6.72 10.83 -11.47
C TYR A 335 7.25 9.75 -10.51
N ILE A 336 7.07 9.94 -9.19
CA ILE A 336 7.48 8.97 -8.17
C ILE A 336 6.88 7.58 -8.42
N THR A 337 5.57 7.52 -8.65
CA THR A 337 4.83 6.26 -8.86
C THR A 337 5.08 5.64 -10.23
N GLU A 338 5.11 6.44 -11.30
CA GLU A 338 5.23 5.96 -12.68
C GLU A 338 6.65 5.54 -13.06
N GLU A 339 7.68 6.19 -12.50
CA GLU A 339 9.06 5.72 -12.65
C GLU A 339 9.38 4.55 -11.73
N GLY A 340 8.60 4.38 -10.64
CA GLY A 340 8.82 3.30 -9.69
C GLY A 340 10.03 3.54 -8.81
N LEU A 341 10.20 4.78 -8.34
CA LEU A 341 11.33 5.13 -7.47
C LEU A 341 11.33 4.27 -6.21
N SER A 342 12.50 3.76 -5.85
CA SER A 342 12.73 3.09 -4.56
C SER A 342 12.56 4.06 -3.40
N ASP A 343 12.36 3.54 -2.19
CA ASP A 343 12.13 4.36 -0.99
C ASP A 343 13.27 5.36 -0.72
N ALA A 344 14.52 4.97 -0.97
CA ALA A 344 15.67 5.87 -0.89
C ALA A 344 15.65 6.95 -1.98
N GLU A 345 15.25 6.61 -3.21
CA GLU A 345 15.12 7.56 -4.31
C GLU A 345 13.97 8.54 -4.07
N VAL A 346 12.86 8.10 -3.48
CA VAL A 346 11.74 8.99 -3.10
C VAL A 346 12.21 10.04 -2.09
N ILE A 347 12.92 9.63 -1.04
CA ILE A 347 13.49 10.55 -0.05
C ILE A 347 14.39 11.58 -0.73
N ASN A 348 15.34 11.12 -1.55
CA ASN A 348 16.27 12.00 -2.27
C ASN A 348 15.53 12.94 -3.24
N TYR A 349 14.49 12.45 -3.90
CA TYR A 349 13.68 13.21 -4.83
C TYR A 349 12.88 14.31 -4.12
N ILE A 350 12.31 14.02 -2.95
CA ILE A 350 11.65 15.02 -2.09
C ILE A 350 12.64 16.12 -1.72
N GLU A 351 13.81 15.77 -1.20
CA GLU A 351 14.79 16.77 -0.74
C GLU A 351 15.33 17.62 -1.90
N LYS A 352 15.57 17.00 -3.06
CA LYS A 352 16.03 17.69 -4.27
C LYS A 352 14.97 18.65 -4.82
N THR A 353 13.70 18.23 -4.84
CA THR A 353 12.59 19.00 -5.42
C THR A 353 12.23 20.18 -4.52
N THR A 354 12.18 19.95 -3.20
CA THR A 354 11.84 20.98 -2.21
C THR A 354 13.04 21.88 -1.85
N LYS A 355 14.26 21.45 -2.17
CA LYS A 355 15.54 22.07 -1.74
C LYS A 355 15.68 22.17 -0.23
N LYS A 356 15.04 21.25 0.50
CA LYS A 356 15.04 21.16 1.97
C LYS A 356 15.26 19.72 2.37
N SER A 357 16.02 19.50 3.42
CA SER A 357 16.10 18.17 4.05
C SER A 357 14.77 17.77 4.66
N LEU A 358 14.52 16.46 4.82
CA LEU A 358 13.32 15.98 5.52
C LEU A 358 13.20 16.56 6.95
N LEU A 359 14.32 16.81 7.61
CA LEU A 359 14.34 17.44 8.94
C LEU A 359 13.86 18.91 8.90
N GLU A 360 14.26 19.66 7.88
CA GLU A 360 13.81 21.05 7.72
C GLU A 360 12.32 21.10 7.40
N LEU A 361 11.86 20.22 6.51
CA LEU A 361 10.44 20.07 6.21
C LEU A 361 9.63 19.73 7.46
N SER A 362 10.10 18.79 8.29
CA SER A 362 9.36 18.39 9.49
C SER A 362 9.26 19.52 10.51
N LYS A 363 10.32 20.31 10.69
CA LYS A 363 10.30 21.50 11.54
C LYS A 363 9.33 22.57 11.04
N GLU A 364 9.22 22.75 9.73
CA GLU A 364 8.27 23.70 9.14
C GLU A 364 6.82 23.26 9.36
N VAL A 365 6.52 21.99 9.13
CA VAL A 365 5.18 21.43 9.37
C VAL A 365 4.80 21.54 10.86
N ALA A 366 5.69 21.09 11.75
CA ALA A 366 5.46 21.18 13.20
C ALA A 366 5.32 22.62 13.72
N LYS A 367 5.88 23.62 13.01
CA LYS A 367 5.69 25.02 13.35
C LYS A 367 4.31 25.52 12.92
N LYS A 368 3.86 25.19 11.70
CA LYS A 368 2.52 25.56 11.21
C LYS A 368 1.43 25.02 12.12
N GLU A 369 1.53 23.76 12.54
CA GLU A 369 0.56 23.15 13.45
C GLU A 369 0.45 23.86 14.81
N LYS A 370 1.53 24.51 15.28
CA LYS A 370 1.53 25.29 16.52
C LYS A 370 0.94 26.69 16.35
N ASP A 371 1.06 27.26 15.15
CA ASP A 371 0.54 28.59 14.83
C ASP A 371 -0.97 28.54 14.50
N ASP A 372 -1.51 27.37 14.14
CA ASP A 372 -2.93 27.11 13.84
C ASP A 372 -3.79 26.71 15.08
N ILE A 373 -3.19 26.66 16.28
CA ILE A 373 -3.85 26.39 17.58
C ILE A 373 -3.86 27.67 18.42
#